data_AF-A0A944Z7C6-F1
#
_entry.id   AF-A0A944Z7C6-F1
#
_cell.length_a   1.000
_cell.length_b   1.000
_cell.length_c   1.000
_cell.angle_alpha   90.00
_cell.angle_beta   90.00
_cell.angle_gamma   90.00
#
_symmetry.space_group_name_H-M   'P 1'
#
loop_
_entity.id
_entity.type
_entity.pdbx_description
1 polymer ?
#
loop_
_entity_poly.entity_id
_entity_poly.type
_entity_poly.pdbx_seq_one_letter_code
_entity_poly.pdbx_strand_id
1 'polypeptide(L)'
;MIVFTSFGIEKLWSKYLNVKIVKSFLLPGTVIHKLSHALLCLATGTTIKELNIFKIEDSGIQYDRPKIPYFFDFFISTSSIFGCASALIITSIILNNPIQVNESLPNEMVFSMKLVFDYAKNFLDMIWLTLEAFWKSGFHSISSILFTIASIIFTVSMAPHTREIKYIVLGFIILGTALFFLEISGISLLDYKWWDQALQNSWRIVTYIISMLLTILFITSVIIGFIKGIKLTFGHKSG
;
A
#
# COMPACT_ATOMS: atom_id res chain seq x y z
N MET A 1 -2.67 -3.61 7.26
CA MET A 1 -3.63 -3.76 6.14
C MET A 1 -2.98 -3.60 4.78
N ILE A 2 -2.35 -2.45 4.49
CA ILE A 2 -1.67 -2.14 3.21
C ILE A 2 -0.79 -3.31 2.72
N VAL A 3 0.11 -3.80 3.57
CA VAL A 3 1.01 -4.93 3.28
C VAL A 3 0.23 -6.18 2.85
N PHE A 4 -0.82 -6.55 3.59
CA PHE A 4 -1.62 -7.75 3.32
C PHE A 4 -2.43 -7.63 2.03
N THR A 5 -3.10 -6.49 1.81
CA THR A 5 -3.94 -6.27 0.62
C THR A 5 -3.08 -6.20 -0.65
N SER A 6 -1.96 -5.49 -0.59
CA SER A 6 -1.01 -5.36 -1.71
C SER A 6 -0.43 -6.72 -2.10
N PHE A 7 0.05 -7.50 -1.13
CA PHE A 7 0.56 -8.86 -1.37
C PHE A 7 -0.54 -9.80 -1.89
N GLY A 8 -1.77 -9.66 -1.37
CA GLY A 8 -2.93 -10.40 -1.82
C GLY A 8 -3.22 -10.17 -3.31
N ILE A 9 -3.23 -8.91 -3.74
CA ILE A 9 -3.45 -8.53 -5.14
C ILE A 9 -2.35 -9.08 -6.05
N GLU A 10 -1.08 -8.88 -5.69
CA GLU A 10 0.05 -9.33 -6.50
C GLU A 10 0.05 -10.85 -6.71
N LYS A 11 -0.20 -11.60 -5.63
CA LYS A 11 -0.29 -13.07 -5.68
C LYS A 11 -1.48 -13.54 -6.49
N LEU A 12 -2.61 -12.83 -6.39
CA LEU A 12 -3.82 -13.12 -7.16
C LEU A 12 -3.58 -12.85 -8.65
N TRP A 13 -3.00 -11.71 -9.01
CA TRP A 13 -2.67 -11.37 -10.39
C TRP A 13 -1.65 -12.34 -11.00
N SER A 14 -0.58 -12.66 -10.27
CA SER A 14 0.45 -13.60 -10.75
C SER A 14 -0.08 -15.01 -10.97
N LYS A 15 -1.17 -15.40 -10.29
CA LYS A 15 -1.80 -16.72 -10.44
C LYS A 15 -2.75 -16.79 -11.64
N TYR A 16 -3.45 -15.71 -11.96
CA TYR A 16 -4.53 -15.71 -12.95
C TYR A 16 -4.19 -14.96 -14.24
N LEU A 17 -3.22 -14.05 -14.21
CA LEU A 17 -2.75 -13.29 -15.36
C LEU A 17 -1.36 -13.75 -15.77
N ASN A 18 -0.94 -13.35 -16.98
CA ASN A 18 0.42 -13.61 -17.43
C ASN A 18 1.41 -12.82 -16.56
N VAL A 19 2.27 -13.55 -15.85
CA VAL A 19 3.29 -13.02 -14.93
C VAL A 19 4.16 -11.95 -15.61
N LYS A 20 4.50 -12.11 -16.90
CA LYS A 20 5.30 -11.12 -17.65
C LYS A 20 4.55 -9.80 -17.84
N ILE A 21 3.25 -9.87 -18.13
CA ILE A 21 2.41 -8.67 -18.34
C ILE A 21 2.22 -7.93 -17.02
N VAL A 22 1.91 -8.65 -15.94
CA VAL A 22 1.75 -8.07 -14.60
C VAL A 22 3.02 -7.36 -14.16
N LYS A 23 4.17 -8.02 -14.29
CA LYS A 23 5.47 -7.45 -13.91
C LYS A 23 5.89 -6.27 -14.80
N SER A 24 5.57 -6.30 -16.10
CA SER A 24 5.79 -5.16 -17.00
C SER A 24 4.93 -3.96 -16.62
N PHE A 25 3.64 -4.20 -16.31
CA PHE A 25 2.71 -3.15 -15.89
C PHE A 25 3.10 -2.52 -14.55
N LEU A 26 3.57 -3.33 -13.59
CA LEU A 26 4.02 -2.87 -12.27
C LEU A 26 5.48 -2.37 -12.25
N LEU A 27 6.19 -2.42 -13.38
CA LEU A 27 7.60 -2.04 -13.48
C LEU A 27 7.88 -0.62 -12.96
N PRO A 28 7.15 0.44 -13.35
CA PRO A 28 7.45 1.79 -12.85
C PRO A 28 7.28 1.90 -11.33
N GLY A 29 6.32 1.19 -10.73
CA GLY A 29 6.18 1.12 -9.28
C GLY A 29 7.32 0.33 -8.62
N THR A 30 7.75 -0.77 -9.24
CA THR A 30 8.86 -1.60 -8.77
C THR A 30 10.20 -0.83 -8.80
N VAL A 31 10.38 0.07 -9.78
CA VAL A 31 11.55 0.96 -9.85
C VAL A 31 11.56 1.90 -8.66
N ILE A 32 10.45 2.59 -8.37
CA ILE A 32 10.35 3.50 -7.22
C ILE A 32 10.55 2.73 -5.90
N HIS A 33 9.95 1.55 -5.78
CA HIS A 33 10.15 0.66 -4.66
C HIS A 33 11.64 0.38 -4.41
N LYS A 34 12.36 -0.12 -5.43
CA LYS A 34 13.79 -0.44 -5.32
C LYS A 34 14.67 0.79 -5.09
N LEU A 35 14.35 1.93 -5.72
CA LEU A 35 15.08 3.18 -5.52
C LEU A 35 14.93 3.71 -4.09
N SER A 36 13.72 3.63 -3.53
CA SER A 36 13.45 4.08 -2.16
C SER A 36 14.22 3.24 -1.14
N HIS A 37 14.23 1.93 -1.36
CA HIS A 37 15.02 1.00 -0.58
C HIS A 37 16.52 1.27 -0.71
N ALA A 38 17.03 1.51 -1.93
CA ALA A 38 18.43 1.84 -2.16
C ALA A 38 18.85 3.17 -1.52
N LEU A 39 18.01 4.21 -1.62
CA LEU A 39 18.26 5.52 -1.01
C LEU A 39 18.38 5.40 0.51
N LEU A 40 17.49 4.66 1.16
CA LEU A 40 17.57 4.47 2.61
C LEU A 40 18.73 3.56 3.01
N CYS A 41 19.05 2.53 2.23
CA CYS A 41 20.26 1.72 2.43
C CYS A 41 21.52 2.60 2.41
N LEU A 42 21.66 3.50 1.43
CA LEU A 42 22.79 4.42 1.33
C LEU A 42 22.81 5.42 2.50
N ALA A 43 21.66 6.02 2.84
CA ALA A 43 21.55 6.97 3.94
C ALA A 43 21.90 6.36 5.31
N THR A 44 21.60 5.08 5.50
CA THR A 44 21.92 4.32 6.72
C THR A 44 23.33 3.73 6.73
N GLY A 45 24.11 3.98 5.67
CA GLY A 45 25.50 3.55 5.57
C GLY A 45 25.68 2.05 5.30
N THR A 46 24.66 1.37 4.77
CA THR A 46 24.78 -0.01 4.28
C THR A 46 25.41 -0.05 2.90
N THR A 47 26.29 -1.03 2.68
CA THR A 47 26.84 -1.34 1.36
C THR A 47 25.83 -2.16 0.56
N ILE A 48 25.35 -1.59 -0.55
CA ILE A 48 24.52 -2.30 -1.52
C ILE A 48 25.44 -3.23 -2.32
N LYS A 49 25.24 -4.55 -2.20
CA LYS A 49 26.07 -5.54 -2.91
C LYS A 49 25.60 -5.75 -4.35
N GLU A 50 24.29 -5.74 -4.58
CA GLU A 50 23.70 -5.85 -5.91
C GLU A 50 22.44 -4.98 -6.02
N LEU A 51 22.43 -4.02 -6.95
CA LEU A 51 21.25 -3.26 -7.34
C LEU A 51 20.80 -3.68 -8.74
N ASN A 52 19.96 -4.70 -8.84
CA ASN A 52 19.41 -5.09 -10.12
C ASN A 52 18.01 -4.50 -10.32
N ILE A 53 17.97 -3.30 -10.90
CA ILE A 53 16.73 -2.56 -11.19
C ILE A 53 15.89 -3.31 -12.23
N PHE A 54 16.54 -4.01 -13.19
CA PHE A 54 15.89 -4.64 -14.34
C PHE A 54 15.62 -6.14 -14.19
N LYS A 55 16.19 -6.83 -13.20
CA LYS A 55 15.76 -8.20 -12.88
C LYS A 55 14.37 -8.14 -12.25
N ILE A 56 13.43 -8.64 -13.04
CA ILE A 56 12.01 -8.89 -12.75
C ILE A 56 11.84 -10.11 -11.82
N GLU A 57 12.92 -10.82 -11.50
CA GLU A 57 12.92 -11.95 -10.57
C GLU A 57 13.11 -11.49 -9.12
N ASP A 58 12.51 -12.27 -8.23
CA ASP A 58 12.29 -12.14 -6.78
C ASP A 58 13.57 -12.02 -5.92
N SER A 59 14.68 -11.58 -6.49
CA SER A 59 15.89 -11.26 -5.75
C SER A 59 15.75 -9.87 -5.16
N GLY A 60 15.23 -9.81 -3.93
CA GLY A 60 15.39 -8.64 -3.07
C GLY A 60 16.82 -8.13 -3.09
N ILE A 61 16.99 -6.82 -2.90
CA ILE A 61 18.30 -6.18 -2.87
C ILE A 61 19.16 -6.90 -1.83
N GLN A 62 20.32 -7.43 -2.22
CA GLN A 62 21.27 -7.96 -1.25
C GLN A 62 22.03 -6.79 -0.63
N TYR A 63 21.71 -6.46 0.62
CA TYR A 63 22.40 -5.45 1.41
C TYR A 63 23.11 -6.10 2.60
N ASP A 64 24.29 -5.57 2.96
CA ASP A 64 24.90 -5.91 4.25
C ASP A 64 24.08 -5.31 5.40
N ARG A 65 24.15 -5.94 6.57
CA ARG A 65 23.42 -5.49 7.77
C ARG A 65 23.77 -4.03 8.10
N PRO A 66 22.78 -3.17 8.42
CA PRO A 66 23.01 -1.79 8.82
C PRO A 66 23.84 -1.65 10.09
N LYS A 67 24.55 -0.52 10.21
CA LYS A 67 25.42 -0.18 11.35
C LYS A 67 24.67 -0.19 12.69
N ILE A 68 23.36 0.09 12.71
CA ILE A 68 22.48 -0.12 13.86
C ILE A 68 21.35 -1.08 13.42
N PRO A 69 21.49 -2.39 13.70
CA PRO A 69 20.47 -3.37 13.33
C PRO A 69 19.15 -3.09 14.08
N TYR A 70 18.03 -3.51 13.50
CA TYR A 70 16.64 -3.30 13.97
C TYR A 70 16.03 -1.91 13.75
N PHE A 71 16.67 -0.82 14.18
CA PHE A 71 16.09 0.52 13.98
C PHE A 71 16.10 0.91 12.50
N PHE A 72 17.25 0.80 11.84
CA PHE A 72 17.35 1.08 10.41
C PHE A 72 16.66 0.03 9.55
N ASP A 73 16.56 -1.22 10.00
CA ASP A 73 15.82 -2.26 9.29
C ASP A 73 14.33 -1.91 9.15
N PHE A 74 13.72 -1.28 10.16
CA PHE A 74 12.34 -0.79 10.07
C PHE A 74 12.18 0.30 8.99
N PHE A 75 13.06 1.30 9.01
CA PHE A 75 13.02 2.40 8.04
C PHE A 75 13.26 1.88 6.61
N ILE A 76 14.25 1.01 6.44
CA ILE A 76 14.57 0.39 5.15
C ILE A 76 13.37 -0.44 4.65
N SER A 77 12.76 -1.26 5.51
CA SER A 77 11.61 -2.09 5.15
C SER A 77 10.35 -1.28 4.83
N THR A 78 10.15 -0.13 5.48
CA THR A 78 9.00 0.76 5.22
C THR A 78 9.26 1.75 4.09
N SER A 79 10.52 1.89 3.66
CA SER A 79 10.97 2.86 2.65
C SER A 79 10.18 2.77 1.35
N SER A 80 9.84 1.56 0.91
CA SER A 80 9.10 1.34 -0.33
C SER A 80 7.64 1.78 -0.24
N ILE A 81 7.02 1.62 0.93
CA ILE A 81 5.67 2.12 1.20
C ILE A 81 5.68 3.64 1.11
N PHE A 82 6.62 4.28 1.79
CA PHE A 82 6.77 5.74 1.77
C PHE A 82 7.12 6.25 0.37
N GLY A 83 8.04 5.61 -0.33
CA GLY A 83 8.45 5.99 -1.68
C GLY A 83 7.32 5.94 -2.71
N CYS A 84 6.58 4.82 -2.74
CA CYS A 84 5.40 4.70 -3.59
C CYS A 84 4.30 5.70 -3.20
N ALA A 85 4.13 6.00 -1.90
CA ALA A 85 3.15 6.97 -1.44
C ALA A 85 3.53 8.40 -1.84
N SER A 86 4.81 8.78 -1.68
CA SER A 86 5.34 10.06 -2.13
C SER A 86 5.21 10.23 -3.64
N ALA A 87 5.54 9.19 -4.41
CA ALA A 87 5.38 9.21 -5.87
C ALA A 87 3.92 9.41 -6.28
N LEU A 88 2.98 8.76 -5.58
CA LEU A 88 1.55 8.95 -5.81
C LEU A 88 1.11 10.39 -5.53
N ILE A 89 1.57 10.99 -4.42
CA ILE A 89 1.25 12.39 -4.06
C ILE A 89 1.81 13.36 -5.10
N ILE A 90 3.08 13.18 -5.50
CA ILE A 90 3.72 14.01 -6.53
C ILE A 90 2.95 13.91 -7.84
N THR A 91 2.55 12.70 -8.22
CA THR A 91 1.73 12.44 -9.42
C THR A 91 0.39 13.16 -9.30
N SER A 92 -0.29 13.08 -8.14
CA SER A 92 -1.53 13.82 -7.87
C SER A 92 -1.36 15.32 -8.06
N ILE A 93 -0.29 15.90 -7.54
CA ILE A 93 -0.01 17.34 -7.64
C ILE A 93 0.24 17.75 -9.10
N ILE A 94 1.07 17.00 -9.82
CA ILE A 94 1.39 17.26 -11.24
C ILE A 94 0.12 17.20 -12.11
N LEU A 95 -0.80 16.29 -11.78
CA LEU A 95 -2.04 16.07 -12.53
C LEU A 95 -3.22 16.94 -12.01
N ASN A 96 -2.96 17.91 -11.13
CA ASN A 96 -3.95 18.81 -10.52
C ASN A 96 -5.08 18.10 -9.74
N ASN A 97 -4.74 17.08 -8.96
CA ASN A 97 -5.64 16.34 -8.05
C ASN A 97 -6.95 15.86 -8.71
N PRO A 98 -6.87 15.00 -9.74
CA PRO A 98 -8.03 14.65 -10.55
C PRO A 98 -9.08 13.78 -9.81
N ILE A 99 -8.68 13.11 -8.72
CA ILE A 99 -9.56 12.23 -7.94
C ILE A 99 -9.27 12.42 -6.45
N GLN A 100 -10.28 12.86 -5.69
CA GLN A 100 -10.22 12.97 -4.23
C GLN A 100 -11.19 11.96 -3.62
N VAL A 101 -10.66 11.03 -2.81
CA VAL A 101 -11.48 10.13 -2.01
C VAL A 101 -11.44 10.66 -0.58
N ASN A 102 -12.48 11.37 -0.18
CA ASN A 102 -12.60 11.98 1.14
C ASN A 102 -13.40 11.05 2.04
N GLU A 103 -12.74 10.03 2.59
CA GLU A 103 -13.25 9.33 3.76
C GLU A 103 -12.14 9.16 4.78
N SER A 104 -12.50 9.22 6.06
CA SER A 104 -11.59 8.99 7.17
C SER A 104 -11.98 7.69 7.87
N LEU A 105 -11.05 6.75 7.97
CA LEU A 105 -11.24 5.59 8.83
C LEU A 105 -11.49 6.05 10.28
N PRO A 106 -12.39 5.39 11.05
CA PRO A 106 -12.60 5.71 12.46
C PRO A 106 -11.29 5.60 13.23
N ASN A 107 -10.93 6.64 13.96
CA ASN A 107 -9.68 6.72 14.74
C ASN A 107 -9.85 6.28 16.20
N GLU A 108 -11.07 5.96 16.63
CA GLU A 108 -11.39 5.56 18.00
C GLU A 108 -11.79 4.08 18.03
N MET A 109 -11.18 3.31 18.95
CA MET A 109 -11.46 1.88 19.12
C MET A 109 -12.12 1.63 20.49
N VAL A 110 -13.43 1.42 20.49
CA VAL A 110 -14.15 0.86 21.64
C VAL A 110 -14.53 -0.58 21.31
N PHE A 111 -13.93 -1.56 21.99
CA PHE A 111 -14.15 -2.98 21.72
C PHE A 111 -15.61 -3.38 21.93
N SER A 112 -16.32 -3.68 20.84
CA SER A 112 -17.71 -4.16 20.84
C SER A 112 -17.97 -5.02 19.61
N MET A 113 -18.91 -5.98 19.68
CA MET A 113 -19.34 -6.76 18.50
C MET A 113 -19.96 -5.88 17.41
N LYS A 114 -20.55 -4.74 17.79
CA LYS A 114 -21.03 -3.72 16.85
C LYS A 114 -19.90 -3.14 15.99
N LEU A 115 -18.71 -3.01 16.57
CA LEU A 115 -17.52 -2.46 15.92
C LEU A 115 -17.11 -3.28 14.68
N VAL A 116 -17.22 -4.61 14.74
CA VAL A 116 -16.85 -5.49 13.61
C VAL A 116 -17.74 -5.22 12.39
N PHE A 117 -19.04 -5.07 12.61
CA PHE A 117 -19.99 -4.74 11.55
C PHE A 117 -19.84 -3.31 11.06
N ASP A 118 -19.59 -2.36 11.96
CA ASP A 118 -19.34 -0.96 11.59
C ASP A 118 -18.07 -0.84 10.73
N TYR A 119 -16.98 -1.55 11.06
CA TYR A 119 -15.78 -1.62 10.21
C TYR A 119 -16.05 -2.28 8.86
N ALA A 120 -16.79 -3.40 8.84
CA ALA A 120 -17.14 -4.06 7.58
C ALA A 120 -17.95 -3.14 6.66
N LYS A 121 -18.91 -2.40 7.24
CA LYS A 121 -19.68 -1.37 6.53
C LYS A 121 -18.76 -0.25 6.02
N ASN A 122 -17.89 0.28 6.87
CA ASN A 122 -16.95 1.34 6.47
C ASN A 122 -16.04 0.88 5.31
N PHE A 123 -15.59 -0.37 5.31
CA PHE A 123 -14.82 -0.90 4.18
C PHE A 123 -15.64 -0.99 2.89
N LEU A 124 -16.91 -1.40 2.97
CA LEU A 124 -17.81 -1.41 1.81
C LEU A 124 -18.09 0.01 1.31
N ASP A 125 -18.34 0.95 2.21
CA ASP A 125 -18.58 2.36 1.89
C ASP A 125 -17.33 2.97 1.21
N MET A 126 -16.13 2.67 1.72
CA MET A 126 -14.87 3.07 1.08
C MET A 126 -14.72 2.49 -0.34
N ILE A 127 -15.03 1.20 -0.53
CA ILE A 127 -15.00 0.58 -1.86
C ILE A 127 -15.99 1.29 -2.80
N TRP A 128 -17.22 1.53 -2.32
CA TRP A 128 -18.28 2.16 -3.10
C TRP A 128 -17.92 3.59 -3.51
N LEU A 129 -17.50 4.43 -2.56
CA LEU A 129 -17.12 5.82 -2.82
C LEU A 129 -15.92 5.93 -3.75
N THR A 130 -14.96 5.02 -3.61
CA THR A 130 -13.80 4.96 -4.51
C THR A 130 -14.24 4.57 -5.93
N LEU A 131 -15.11 3.57 -6.07
CA LEU A 131 -15.69 3.19 -7.36
C LEU A 131 -16.48 4.33 -7.99
N GLU A 132 -17.30 5.03 -7.21
CA GLU A 132 -18.08 6.17 -7.67
C GLU A 132 -17.17 7.32 -8.13
N ALA A 133 -16.11 7.63 -7.37
CA ALA A 133 -15.13 8.64 -7.75
C ALA A 133 -14.40 8.27 -9.05
N PHE A 134 -14.05 7.00 -9.25
CA PHE A 134 -13.48 6.52 -10.52
C PHE A 134 -14.47 6.56 -11.67
N TRP A 135 -15.72 6.17 -11.42
CA TRP A 135 -16.76 6.17 -12.45
C TRP A 135 -17.07 7.59 -12.92
N LYS A 136 -17.17 8.54 -11.99
CA LYS A 136 -17.55 9.93 -12.25
C LYS A 136 -16.41 10.79 -12.80
N SER A 137 -15.19 10.62 -12.29
CA SER A 137 -14.05 11.47 -12.65
C SER A 137 -12.94 10.72 -13.39
N GLY A 138 -12.75 9.43 -13.09
CA GLY A 138 -11.61 8.63 -13.54
C GLY A 138 -11.43 8.53 -15.05
N PHE A 139 -12.53 8.57 -15.82
CA PHE A 139 -12.51 8.36 -17.28
C PHE A 139 -12.80 9.62 -18.10
N HIS A 140 -12.98 10.79 -17.47
CA HIS A 140 -13.38 12.01 -18.18
C HIS A 140 -12.22 12.83 -18.72
N SER A 141 -11.03 12.72 -18.13
CA SER A 141 -9.85 13.45 -18.57
C SER A 141 -8.64 12.52 -18.69
N ILE A 142 -7.73 12.87 -19.61
CA ILE A 142 -6.45 12.15 -19.76
C ILE A 142 -5.68 12.13 -18.42
N SER A 143 -5.76 13.21 -17.65
CA SER A 143 -5.11 13.33 -16.34
C SER A 143 -5.72 12.36 -15.33
N SER A 144 -7.05 12.22 -15.32
CA SER A 144 -7.74 11.27 -14.44
C SER A 144 -7.39 9.82 -14.78
N ILE A 145 -7.27 9.49 -16.07
CA ILE A 145 -6.89 8.14 -16.53
C ILE A 145 -5.45 7.83 -16.11
N LEU A 146 -4.51 8.76 -16.37
CA LEU A 146 -3.12 8.60 -15.98
C LEU A 146 -2.96 8.47 -14.46
N PHE A 147 -3.70 9.26 -13.69
CA PHE A 147 -3.69 9.18 -12.23
C PHE A 147 -4.25 7.85 -11.72
N THR A 148 -5.32 7.34 -12.34
CA THR A 148 -5.90 6.03 -12.02
C THR A 148 -4.90 4.89 -12.28
N ILE A 149 -4.22 4.93 -13.41
CA ILE A 149 -3.20 3.92 -13.74
C ILE A 149 -2.04 4.01 -12.75
N ALA A 150 -1.55 5.23 -12.48
CA ALA A 150 -0.45 5.45 -11.54
C ALA A 150 -0.82 5.01 -10.11
N SER A 151 -2.03 5.28 -9.64
CA SER A 151 -2.49 4.88 -8.31
C SER A 151 -2.55 3.37 -8.18
N ILE A 152 -3.02 2.64 -9.20
CA ILE A 152 -2.98 1.17 -9.22
C ILE A 152 -1.55 0.66 -9.17
N ILE A 153 -0.66 1.17 -10.04
CA ILE A 153 0.74 0.71 -10.11
C ILE A 153 1.45 0.94 -8.78
N PHE A 154 1.36 2.15 -8.22
CA PHE A 154 2.07 2.49 -6.99
C PHE A 154 1.49 1.78 -5.78
N THR A 155 0.17 1.69 -5.64
CA THR A 155 -0.43 1.00 -4.49
C THR A 155 -0.14 -0.50 -4.48
N VAL A 156 -0.23 -1.19 -5.63
CA VAL A 156 0.11 -2.62 -5.72
C VAL A 156 1.62 -2.87 -5.52
N SER A 157 2.47 -1.91 -5.91
CA SER A 157 3.92 -2.00 -5.71
C SER A 157 4.39 -1.59 -4.31
N MET A 158 3.48 -1.20 -3.40
CA MET A 158 3.82 -0.88 -2.01
C MET A 158 4.15 -2.13 -1.18
N ALA A 159 3.79 -3.33 -1.63
CA ALA A 159 4.05 -4.57 -0.93
C ALA A 159 5.55 -4.70 -0.58
N PRO A 160 5.93 -4.64 0.72
CA PRO A 160 7.30 -4.89 1.13
C PRO A 160 7.66 -6.37 0.93
N HIS A 161 8.94 -6.67 0.83
CA HIS A 161 9.39 -8.04 0.63
C HIS A 161 8.99 -8.92 1.83
N THR A 162 8.60 -10.17 1.60
CA THR A 162 8.09 -11.09 2.66
C THR A 162 9.04 -11.24 3.85
N ARG A 163 10.36 -11.21 3.59
CA ARG A 163 11.42 -11.27 4.62
C ARG A 163 11.51 -10.03 5.51
N GLU A 164 10.96 -8.90 5.07
CA GLU A 164 11.05 -7.59 5.72
C GLU A 164 9.83 -7.29 6.60
N ILE A 165 8.71 -8.00 6.40
CA ILE A 165 7.46 -7.83 7.16
C ILE A 165 7.70 -7.93 8.67
N LYS A 166 8.57 -8.83 9.12
CA LYS A 166 8.90 -9.00 10.54
C LYS A 166 9.50 -7.73 11.15
N TYR A 167 10.31 -6.97 10.40
CA TYR A 167 10.91 -5.73 10.87
C TYR A 167 9.91 -4.58 10.89
N ILE A 168 8.97 -4.57 9.94
CA ILE A 168 7.85 -3.61 9.93
C ILE A 168 6.99 -3.81 11.19
N VAL A 169 6.56 -5.04 11.46
CA VAL A 169 5.73 -5.36 12.64
C VAL A 169 6.47 -5.02 13.93
N LEU A 170 7.73 -5.45 14.05
CA LEU A 170 8.53 -5.18 15.24
C LEU A 170 8.78 -3.68 15.45
N GLY A 171 9.04 -2.92 14.39
CA GLY A 171 9.24 -1.48 14.48
C GLY A 171 7.97 -0.73 14.87
N PHE A 172 6.79 -1.12 14.37
CA PHE A 172 5.53 -0.54 14.83
C PHE A 172 5.22 -0.86 16.29
N ILE A 173 5.57 -2.06 16.77
CA ILE A 173 5.44 -2.41 18.19
C ILE A 173 6.34 -1.51 19.03
N ILE A 174 7.63 -1.39 18.68
CA ILE A 174 8.58 -0.53 19.42
C ILE A 174 8.11 0.93 19.41
N LEU A 175 7.71 1.44 18.24
CA LEU A 175 7.24 2.82 18.10
C LEU A 175 5.98 3.06 18.94
N GLY A 176 4.99 2.15 18.87
CA GLY A 176 3.76 2.25 19.64
C GLY A 176 4.01 2.21 21.14
N THR A 177 4.89 1.30 21.61
CA THR A 177 5.28 1.22 23.02
C THR A 177 6.00 2.49 23.47
N ALA A 178 6.92 3.04 22.67
CA ALA A 178 7.62 4.27 22.99
C ALA A 178 6.65 5.46 23.10
N LEU A 179 5.71 5.61 22.17
CA LEU A 179 4.69 6.65 22.19
C LEU A 179 3.77 6.52 23.42
N PHE A 180 3.37 5.30 23.76
CA PHE A 180 2.54 5.03 24.93
C PHE A 180 3.24 5.41 26.25
N PHE A 181 4.52 5.07 26.41
CA PHE A 181 5.28 5.48 27.60
C PHE A 181 5.52 7.00 27.65
N LEU A 182 5.66 7.64 26.49
CA LEU A 182 5.82 9.09 26.40
C LEU A 182 4.54 9.83 26.85
N GLU A 183 3.38 9.32 26.47
CA GLU A 183 2.06 9.80 26.91
C GLU A 183 1.87 9.61 28.42
N ILE A 184 2.20 8.42 28.95
CA ILE A 184 2.19 8.16 30.41
C ILE A 184 3.12 9.12 31.17
N SER A 185 4.25 9.49 30.55
CA SER A 185 5.22 10.43 31.14
C SER A 185 4.74 11.90 31.11
N GLY A 186 3.52 12.15 30.65
CA GLY A 186 2.90 13.48 30.61
C GLY A 186 3.28 14.31 29.38
N ILE A 187 3.99 13.73 28.41
CA ILE A 187 4.31 14.41 27.15
C ILE A 187 3.27 13.96 26.11
N SER A 188 2.18 14.69 26.00
CA SER A 188 1.21 14.48 24.91
C SER A 188 1.77 15.09 23.63
N LEU A 189 2.13 14.24 22.67
CA LEU A 189 2.56 14.72 21.34
C LEU A 189 1.40 15.38 20.57
N LEU A 190 0.15 15.09 20.94
CA LEU A 190 -1.04 15.67 20.32
C LEU A 190 -1.21 17.17 20.63
N ASP A 191 -0.58 17.65 21.70
CA ASP A 191 -0.62 19.07 22.08
C ASP A 191 0.19 19.94 21.09
N TYR A 192 1.10 19.32 20.34
CA TYR A 192 1.89 19.99 19.32
C TYR A 192 1.13 20.05 18.00
N LYS A 193 0.69 21.25 17.60
CA LYS A 193 -0.06 21.49 16.34
C LYS A 193 0.60 20.91 15.09
N TRP A 194 1.93 20.93 15.01
CA TRP A 194 2.65 20.38 13.86
C TRP A 194 2.55 18.86 13.80
N TRP A 195 2.53 18.18 14.95
CA TRP A 195 2.40 16.74 15.07
C TRP A 195 0.98 16.29 14.76
N ASP A 196 -0.04 16.97 15.31
CA ASP A 196 -1.45 16.72 15.00
C ASP A 196 -1.72 16.88 13.49
N GLN A 197 -1.24 17.97 12.88
CA GLN A 197 -1.37 18.19 11.44
C GLN A 197 -0.66 17.09 10.62
N ALA A 198 0.54 16.67 11.02
CA ALA A 198 1.29 15.61 10.36
C ALA A 198 0.55 14.27 10.46
N LEU A 199 -0.06 13.97 11.61
CA LEU A 199 -0.83 12.76 11.86
C LEU A 199 -2.11 12.73 11.01
N GLN A 200 -2.85 13.84 10.96
CA GLN A 200 -4.04 13.98 10.12
C GLN A 200 -3.72 13.84 8.63
N ASN A 201 -2.65 14.48 8.14
CA ASN A 201 -2.23 14.36 6.75
C ASN A 201 -1.79 12.92 6.41
N SER A 202 -1.04 12.28 7.31
CA SER A 202 -0.62 10.89 7.16
C SER A 202 -1.83 9.95 7.13
N TRP A 203 -2.83 10.19 7.99
CA TRP A 203 -4.06 9.41 8.04
C TRP A 203 -4.85 9.47 6.73
N ARG A 204 -4.96 10.66 6.12
CA ARG A 204 -5.62 10.83 4.81
C ARG A 204 -4.91 10.01 3.72
N ILE A 205 -3.59 10.06 3.67
CA ILE A 205 -2.79 9.30 2.69
C ILE A 205 -2.98 7.79 2.91
N VAL A 206 -2.88 7.32 4.15
CA VAL A 206 -3.08 5.91 4.50
C VAL A 206 -4.49 5.45 4.13
N THR A 207 -5.50 6.26 4.43
CA THR A 207 -6.91 5.94 4.14
C THR A 207 -7.14 5.85 2.64
N TYR A 208 -6.60 6.78 1.85
CA TYR A 208 -6.65 6.73 0.39
C TYR A 208 -6.00 5.44 -0.16
N ILE A 209 -4.79 5.09 0.30
CA ILE A 209 -4.07 3.88 -0.13
C ILE A 209 -4.89 2.62 0.21
N ILE A 210 -5.44 2.55 1.42
CA ILE A 210 -6.29 1.44 1.87
C ILE A 210 -7.52 1.33 0.98
N SER A 211 -8.19 2.45 0.69
CA SER A 211 -9.37 2.51 -0.18
C SER A 211 -9.06 1.97 -1.57
N MET A 212 -7.98 2.45 -2.18
CA MET A 212 -7.49 1.97 -3.48
C MET A 212 -7.22 0.48 -3.50
N LEU A 213 -6.45 -0.01 -2.53
CA LEU A 213 -6.10 -1.43 -2.43
C LEU A 213 -7.34 -2.30 -2.22
N LEU A 214 -8.28 -1.88 -1.37
CA LEU A 214 -9.55 -2.57 -1.17
C LEU A 214 -10.35 -2.66 -2.46
N THR A 215 -10.52 -1.55 -3.17
CA THR A 215 -11.26 -1.51 -4.43
C THR A 215 -10.62 -2.40 -5.49
N ILE A 216 -9.29 -2.35 -5.65
CA ILE A 216 -8.58 -3.22 -6.60
C ILE A 216 -8.74 -4.69 -6.22
N LEU A 217 -8.59 -5.03 -4.94
CA LEU A 217 -8.76 -6.41 -4.46
C LEU A 217 -10.20 -6.89 -4.70
N PHE A 218 -11.20 -6.05 -4.43
CA PHE A 218 -12.61 -6.36 -4.65
C PHE A 218 -12.90 -6.63 -6.12
N ILE A 219 -12.54 -5.70 -7.02
CA ILE A 219 -12.72 -5.86 -8.48
C ILE A 219 -12.05 -7.14 -8.97
N THR A 220 -10.78 -7.36 -8.57
CA THR A 220 -10.03 -8.54 -8.99
C THR A 220 -10.69 -9.84 -8.51
N SER A 221 -11.15 -9.87 -7.26
CA SER A 221 -11.81 -11.04 -6.68
C SER A 221 -13.14 -11.34 -7.35
N VAL A 222 -13.93 -10.31 -7.67
CA VAL A 222 -15.19 -10.44 -8.43
C VAL A 222 -14.92 -11.04 -9.81
N ILE A 223 -13.98 -10.48 -10.57
CA ILE A 223 -13.63 -10.96 -11.92
C ILE A 223 -13.21 -12.44 -11.89
N ILE A 224 -12.31 -12.81 -10.97
CA ILE A 224 -11.84 -14.19 -10.84
C ILE A 224 -12.95 -15.12 -10.37
N GLY A 225 -13.80 -14.66 -9.46
CA GLY A 225 -14.99 -15.37 -9.01
C GLY A 225 -15.91 -15.71 -10.18
N PHE A 226 -16.20 -14.74 -11.04
CA PHE A 226 -16.99 -14.94 -12.26
C PHE A 226 -16.33 -15.93 -13.22
N ILE A 227 -15.03 -15.78 -13.52
CA ILE A 227 -14.31 -16.69 -14.42
C ILE A 227 -14.38 -18.14 -13.91
N LYS A 228 -14.18 -18.36 -12.61
CA LYS A 228 -14.29 -19.69 -12.01
C LYS A 228 -15.73 -20.21 -12.03
N GLY A 229 -16.70 -19.37 -11.71
CA GLY A 229 -18.12 -19.72 -11.74
C GLY A 229 -18.52 -20.22 -13.14
N ILE A 230 -18.19 -19.45 -14.18
CA ILE A 230 -18.44 -19.83 -15.58
C ILE A 230 -17.74 -21.15 -15.91
N LYS A 231 -16.46 -21.31 -15.54
CA LYS A 231 -15.72 -22.55 -15.80
C LYS A 231 -16.33 -23.77 -15.10
N LEU A 232 -16.88 -23.62 -13.90
CA LEU A 232 -17.53 -24.71 -13.16
C LEU A 232 -18.90 -25.07 -13.75
N THR A 233 -19.70 -24.07 -14.16
CA THR A 233 -21.03 -24.29 -14.74
C THR A 233 -20.97 -24.83 -16.17
N PHE A 234 -20.01 -24.38 -16.98
CA PHE A 234 -19.88 -24.81 -18.38
C PHE A 234 -18.84 -25.91 -18.61
N GLY A 235 -17.92 -26.16 -17.67
CA GLY A 235 -16.89 -27.21 -17.78
C GLY A 235 -17.38 -28.62 -17.44
N HIS A 236 -18.64 -28.80 -17.05
CA HIS A 236 -19.25 -30.12 -16.78
C HIS A 236 -19.96 -30.76 -17.99
N LYS A 237 -19.82 -30.19 -19.20
CA LYS A 237 -20.34 -30.79 -20.44
C LYS A 237 -19.21 -31.18 -21.38
N SER A 238 -18.59 -32.33 -21.11
CA SER A 238 -17.99 -33.23 -22.12
C SER A 238 -17.46 -34.47 -21.40
N GLY A 239 -18.38 -35.35 -21.01
CA GLY A 239 -18.11 -36.74 -20.65
C GLY A 239 -19.08 -37.61 -21.43
#